data_AF-R6YL33-F1
#
_entry.id   AF-R6YL33-F1
#
_cell.length_a   1.000
_cell.length_b   1.000
_cell.length_c   1.000
_cell.angle_alpha   90.00
_cell.angle_beta   90.00
_cell.angle_gamma   90.00
#
_symmetry.space_group_name_H-M   'P 1'
#
loop_
_entity.id
_entity.type
_entity.pdbx_description
1 polymer ?
#
loop_
_entity_poly.entity_id
_entity_poly.type
_entity_poly.pdbx_seq_one_letter_code
_entity_poly.pdbx_strand_id
1 'polypeptide(L)'
;MSFAKINIYRALKTLLSKIFALILLTVTAGELFAQQSEVKMVPSGRNAEKVINSDNLRMQVEFLTDTTFKGRATGSRGAAEVALWISRRYENAGLMPFDGSWSRSFKVGDAVGRNILGFLPGKREASKEMYVIIAAHYDSHGIIDGNLYPGADNNASGVVAMLSVADMFRKMKDLGRSYGKNIIFVATDAKEKNSAGAEALMDDIRNGRLKDPVDGETITMDRIRATVVLDILGSTLEPIHKDRKDFLIMLSDGQYTFDLTRANEGQGMGLDISTNYYGSKSFTEMFHSRFGDQKIFVQNGLVCAVFTSGITMLTNKVTDTADTLDYEVLRKRIFLIFHWLEKIL
;
A
#
# COMPACT_ATOMS: atom_id res chain seq x y z
N MET A 1 32.83 83.62 -6.44
CA MET A 1 32.82 82.27 -5.83
C MET A 1 33.24 81.26 -6.88
N SER A 2 34.32 80.54 -6.59
CA SER A 2 35.25 79.90 -7.53
C SER A 2 34.72 78.65 -8.23
N PHE A 3 35.13 78.47 -9.50
CA PHE A 3 35.01 77.26 -10.34
C PHE A 3 35.34 75.95 -9.61
N ALA A 4 36.16 76.00 -8.55
CA ALA A 4 36.48 74.86 -7.70
C ALA A 4 35.26 74.22 -7.02
N LYS A 5 34.25 75.01 -6.60
CA LYS A 5 33.05 74.47 -5.93
C LYS A 5 32.14 73.68 -6.87
N ILE A 6 32.10 74.04 -8.15
CA ILE A 6 31.27 73.38 -9.17
C ILE A 6 31.85 72.00 -9.54
N ASN A 7 33.17 71.89 -9.65
CA ASN A 7 33.83 70.62 -9.94
C ASN A 7 33.72 69.62 -8.79
N ILE A 8 33.80 70.07 -7.54
CA ILE A 8 33.60 69.22 -6.36
C ILE A 8 32.18 68.66 -6.34
N TYR A 9 31.16 69.47 -6.65
CA TYR A 9 29.76 69.03 -6.66
C TYR A 9 29.48 68.00 -7.76
N ARG A 10 30.07 68.17 -8.96
CA ARG A 10 29.98 67.17 -10.04
C ARG A 10 30.67 65.86 -9.66
N ALA A 11 31.86 65.92 -9.06
CA ALA A 11 32.57 64.75 -8.59
C ALA A 11 31.78 63.99 -7.51
N LEU A 12 31.20 64.70 -6.53
CA LEU A 12 30.38 64.11 -5.47
C LEU A 12 29.13 63.43 -6.02
N LYS A 13 28.43 64.07 -6.97
CA LYS A 13 27.22 63.51 -7.61
C LYS A 13 27.53 62.24 -8.40
N THR A 14 28.70 62.20 -9.05
CA THR A 14 29.16 61.04 -9.82
C THR A 14 29.59 59.90 -8.91
N LEU A 15 30.20 60.21 -7.76
CA LEU A 15 30.56 59.23 -6.74
C LEU A 15 29.30 58.64 -6.08
N LEU A 16 28.33 59.49 -5.72
CA LEU A 16 27.05 59.07 -5.15
C LEU A 16 26.24 58.19 -6.12
N SER A 17 26.20 58.52 -7.42
CA SER A 17 25.52 57.69 -8.41
C SER A 17 26.21 56.34 -8.61
N LYS A 18 27.55 56.29 -8.52
CA LYS A 18 28.31 55.03 -8.60
C LYS A 18 28.11 54.16 -7.35
N ILE A 19 28.08 54.76 -6.16
CA ILE A 19 27.79 54.06 -4.90
C ILE A 19 26.35 53.53 -4.92
N PHE A 20 25.39 54.32 -5.39
CA PHE A 20 23.99 53.90 -5.50
C PHE A 20 23.81 52.75 -6.52
N ALA A 21 24.50 52.82 -7.66
CA ALA A 21 24.50 51.72 -8.64
C ALA A 21 25.16 50.44 -8.09
N LEU A 22 26.23 50.56 -7.29
CA LEU A 22 26.89 49.42 -6.64
C LEU A 22 26.00 48.78 -5.55
N ILE A 23 25.26 49.59 -4.80
CA ILE A 23 24.26 49.10 -3.82
C ILE A 23 23.11 48.40 -4.55
N LEU A 24 22.61 48.95 -5.66
CA LEU A 24 21.56 48.29 -6.45
C LEU A 24 22.04 46.94 -7.03
N LEU A 25 23.28 46.86 -7.52
CA LEU A 25 23.87 45.63 -8.05
C LEU A 25 24.11 44.56 -6.97
N THR A 26 24.39 44.97 -5.74
CA THR A 26 24.60 44.03 -4.62
C THR A 26 23.27 43.52 -4.05
N VAL A 27 22.22 44.34 -4.04
CA VAL A 27 20.86 43.92 -3.64
C VAL A 27 20.26 42.94 -4.65
N THR A 28 20.40 43.19 -5.97
CA THR A 28 19.91 42.25 -7.00
C THR A 28 20.72 40.96 -7.05
N ALA A 29 22.04 41.02 -6.80
CA ALA A 29 22.85 39.81 -6.64
C ALA A 29 22.43 39.00 -5.41
N GLY A 30 22.08 39.65 -4.29
CA GLY A 30 21.56 38.99 -3.09
C GLY A 30 20.26 38.22 -3.32
N GLU A 31 19.33 38.78 -4.11
CA GLU A 31 18.09 38.10 -4.51
C GLU A 31 18.35 36.92 -5.47
N LEU A 32 19.30 37.05 -6.39
CA LEU A 32 19.74 35.97 -7.28
C LEU A 32 20.46 34.83 -6.54
N PHE A 33 21.16 35.12 -5.44
CA PHE A 33 21.77 34.09 -4.57
C PHE A 33 20.79 33.50 -3.55
N ALA A 34 19.76 34.25 -3.12
CA ALA A 34 18.66 33.72 -2.31
C ALA A 34 17.72 32.81 -3.12
N GLN A 35 17.74 32.93 -4.44
CA GLN A 35 17.20 31.95 -5.37
C GLN A 35 18.20 30.81 -5.67
N GLN A 36 19.04 30.45 -4.69
CA GLN A 36 19.59 29.10 -4.64
C GLN A 36 18.41 28.15 -4.51
N SER A 37 18.09 27.53 -5.64
CA SER A 37 17.25 26.35 -5.78
C SER A 37 16.99 25.66 -4.45
N GLU A 38 15.78 25.81 -3.91
CA GLU A 38 15.21 24.71 -3.13
C GLU A 38 15.41 23.48 -4.01
N VAL A 39 16.38 22.63 -3.63
CA VAL A 39 16.53 21.32 -4.23
C VAL A 39 15.23 20.62 -3.87
N LYS A 40 14.23 20.68 -4.75
CA LYS A 40 13.06 19.81 -4.68
C LYS A 40 13.64 18.41 -4.68
N MET A 41 13.72 17.80 -3.49
CA MET A 41 14.11 16.41 -3.35
C MET A 41 13.23 15.63 -4.30
N VAL A 42 13.82 15.00 -5.31
CA VAL A 42 13.10 14.03 -6.14
C VAL A 42 12.63 12.95 -5.17
N PRO A 43 11.31 12.72 -5.01
CA PRO A 43 10.82 11.76 -4.03
C PRO A 43 11.31 10.36 -4.42
N SER A 44 12.35 9.88 -3.73
CA SER A 44 12.85 8.52 -3.90
C SER A 44 12.01 7.56 -3.06
N GLY A 45 11.86 6.30 -3.50
CA GLY A 45 11.15 5.31 -2.68
C GLY A 45 11.83 5.01 -1.35
N ARG A 46 13.12 5.32 -1.19
CA ARG A 46 13.79 5.29 0.13
C ARG A 46 13.15 6.23 1.16
N ASN A 47 12.40 7.25 0.74
CA ASN A 47 11.62 8.06 1.67
C ASN A 47 10.32 7.38 2.11
N ALA A 48 9.73 6.53 1.26
CA ALA A 48 8.60 5.68 1.63
C ALA A 48 9.04 4.59 2.62
N GLU A 49 10.24 4.01 2.44
CA GLU A 49 10.79 2.99 3.34
C GLU A 49 10.83 3.46 4.81
N LYS A 50 11.13 4.74 5.04
CA LYS A 50 11.22 5.33 6.40
C LYS A 50 9.91 5.33 7.16
N VAL A 51 8.79 5.08 6.49
CA VAL A 51 7.45 5.01 7.11
C VAL A 51 7.23 3.64 7.77
N ILE A 52 7.96 2.61 7.35
CA ILE A 52 7.87 1.27 7.93
C ILE A 52 9.11 0.95 8.75
N ASN A 53 8.90 0.39 9.94
CA ASN A 53 9.95 -0.19 10.76
C ASN A 53 9.42 -1.46 11.41
N SER A 54 10.30 -2.42 11.68
CA SER A 54 9.94 -3.76 12.11
C SER A 54 9.23 -3.79 13.46
N ASP A 55 9.60 -2.92 14.39
CA ASP A 55 8.95 -2.82 15.70
C ASP A 55 7.49 -2.36 15.56
N ASN A 56 7.22 -1.39 14.70
CA ASN A 56 5.86 -0.92 14.42
C ASN A 56 5.04 -1.95 13.64
N LEU A 57 5.66 -2.71 12.73
CA LEU A 57 4.97 -3.82 12.07
C LEU A 57 4.58 -4.88 13.10
N ARG A 58 5.48 -5.21 14.03
CA ARG A 58 5.23 -6.13 15.13
C ARG A 58 4.08 -5.66 16.02
N MET A 59 4.12 -4.43 16.51
CA MET A 59 3.05 -3.89 17.36
C MET A 59 1.67 -3.94 16.68
N GLN A 60 1.60 -3.71 15.36
CA GLN A 60 0.34 -3.79 14.62
C GLN A 60 -0.16 -5.23 14.44
N VAL A 61 0.74 -6.19 14.20
CA VAL A 61 0.37 -7.61 14.16
C VAL A 61 -0.09 -8.07 15.55
N GLU A 62 0.66 -7.74 16.61
CA GLU A 62 0.31 -8.04 18.00
C GLU A 62 -1.08 -7.51 18.33
N PHE A 63 -1.38 -6.25 17.99
CA PHE A 63 -2.72 -5.68 18.12
C PHE A 63 -3.77 -6.54 17.41
N LEU A 64 -3.61 -6.83 16.12
CA LEU A 64 -4.60 -7.61 15.35
C LEU A 64 -4.80 -9.04 15.89
N THR A 65 -3.78 -9.60 16.55
CA THR A 65 -3.82 -10.94 17.14
C THR A 65 -4.18 -10.95 18.63
N ASP A 66 -4.48 -9.79 19.22
CA ASP A 66 -4.76 -9.66 20.64
C ASP A 66 -5.95 -10.53 21.06
N THR A 67 -5.79 -11.22 22.19
CA THR A 67 -6.78 -12.17 22.70
C THR A 67 -8.14 -11.51 23.00
N THR A 68 -8.18 -10.21 23.24
CA THR A 68 -9.41 -9.42 23.42
C THR A 68 -10.29 -9.40 22.18
N PHE A 69 -9.70 -9.54 20.98
CA PHE A 69 -10.43 -9.66 19.71
C PHE A 69 -10.90 -11.09 19.42
N LYS A 70 -10.54 -12.07 20.26
CA LYS A 70 -11.01 -13.47 20.19
C LYS A 70 -10.89 -14.08 18.78
N GLY A 71 -9.79 -13.78 18.08
CA GLY A 71 -9.48 -14.34 16.76
C GLY A 71 -10.32 -13.78 15.62
N ARG A 72 -11.00 -12.64 15.82
CA ARG A 72 -11.60 -11.82 14.73
C ARG A 72 -12.49 -12.58 13.75
N ALA A 73 -13.26 -13.57 14.22
CA ALA A 73 -14.22 -14.26 13.36
C ALA A 73 -15.25 -13.29 12.77
N THR A 74 -15.62 -13.47 11.51
CA THR A 74 -16.65 -12.67 10.83
C THR A 74 -17.93 -12.55 11.66
N GLY A 75 -18.41 -11.31 11.81
CA GLY A 75 -19.60 -10.98 12.60
C GLY A 75 -19.37 -10.91 14.11
N SER A 76 -18.16 -11.20 14.61
CA SER A 76 -17.81 -11.05 16.03
C SER A 76 -17.58 -9.58 16.43
N ARG A 77 -17.58 -9.33 17.74
CA ARG A 77 -17.19 -8.02 18.31
C ARG A 77 -15.76 -7.64 17.91
N GLY A 78 -14.83 -8.59 17.99
CA GLY A 78 -13.42 -8.35 17.66
C GLY A 78 -13.21 -7.98 16.19
N ALA A 79 -13.92 -8.65 15.27
CA ALA A 79 -13.90 -8.25 13.86
C ALA A 79 -14.43 -6.82 13.65
N ALA A 80 -15.50 -6.43 14.35
CA ALA A 80 -16.04 -5.07 14.27
C ALA A 80 -15.07 -4.01 14.83
N GLU A 81 -14.41 -4.28 15.95
CA GLU A 81 -13.40 -3.40 16.55
C GLU A 81 -12.19 -3.23 15.62
N VAL A 82 -11.71 -4.32 15.02
CA VAL A 82 -10.63 -4.29 14.02
C VAL A 82 -11.06 -3.53 12.76
N ALA A 83 -12.29 -3.71 12.28
CA ALA A 83 -12.80 -2.96 11.13
C ALA A 83 -12.80 -1.43 11.37
N LEU A 84 -13.16 -0.99 12.58
CA LEU A 84 -13.06 0.42 12.97
C LEU A 84 -11.61 0.91 13.03
N TRP A 85 -10.71 0.08 13.58
CA TRP A 85 -9.29 0.38 13.59
C TRP A 85 -8.72 0.55 12.18
N ILE A 86 -9.02 -0.36 11.25
CA ILE A 86 -8.62 -0.26 9.84
C ILE A 86 -9.18 1.02 9.20
N SER A 87 -10.46 1.33 9.44
CA SER A 87 -11.10 2.55 8.92
C SER A 87 -10.34 3.81 9.38
N ARG A 88 -9.94 3.86 10.65
CA ARG A 88 -9.14 4.98 11.19
C ARG A 88 -7.73 5.02 10.58
N ARG A 89 -7.12 3.87 10.29
CA ARG A 89 -5.83 3.80 9.61
C ARG A 89 -5.92 4.32 8.18
N TYR A 90 -6.97 3.98 7.45
CA TYR A 90 -7.25 4.53 6.11
C TYR A 90 -7.45 6.05 6.14
N GLU A 91 -8.21 6.57 7.11
CA GLU A 91 -8.38 8.01 7.30
C GLU A 91 -7.03 8.71 7.56
N ASN A 92 -6.21 8.16 8.47
CA ASN A 92 -4.88 8.69 8.78
C ASN A 92 -3.92 8.63 7.58
N ALA A 93 -4.07 7.62 6.71
CA ALA A 93 -3.35 7.51 5.46
C ALA A 93 -3.88 8.48 4.37
N GLY A 94 -4.87 9.32 4.69
CA GLY A 94 -5.42 10.32 3.76
C GLY A 94 -6.21 9.70 2.60
N LEU A 95 -6.74 8.50 2.79
CA LEU A 95 -7.65 7.86 1.84
C LEU A 95 -9.05 8.51 1.93
N MET A 96 -9.88 8.28 0.93
CA MET A 96 -11.28 8.70 0.90
C MET A 96 -12.19 7.48 1.13
N PRO A 97 -13.27 7.61 1.92
CA PRO A 97 -14.30 6.58 2.00
C PRO A 97 -15.15 6.54 0.72
N PHE A 98 -15.84 5.43 0.51
CA PHE A 98 -16.82 5.29 -0.59
C PHE A 98 -18.22 5.64 -0.10
N ASP A 99 -18.95 6.49 -0.83
CA ASP A 99 -20.30 6.96 -0.45
C ASP A 99 -20.38 7.49 1.01
N GLY A 100 -19.30 8.10 1.50
CA GLY A 100 -19.22 8.59 2.89
C GLY A 100 -19.07 7.50 3.97
N SER A 101 -18.88 6.23 3.59
CA SER A 101 -18.65 5.10 4.50
C SER A 101 -17.37 4.34 4.15
N TRP A 102 -16.63 3.92 5.17
CA TRP A 102 -15.53 2.97 5.01
C TRP A 102 -16.04 1.54 4.82
N SER A 103 -17.23 1.22 5.35
CA SER A 103 -17.72 -0.16 5.43
C SER A 103 -18.77 -0.48 4.37
N ARG A 104 -18.61 -1.65 3.74
CA ARG A 104 -19.61 -2.33 2.90
C ARG A 104 -20.02 -3.63 3.58
N SER A 105 -21.24 -3.64 4.12
CA SER A 105 -21.78 -4.81 4.82
C SER A 105 -22.43 -5.79 3.84
N PHE A 106 -22.27 -7.08 4.08
CA PHE A 106 -22.88 -8.16 3.30
C PHE A 106 -23.30 -9.31 4.22
N LYS A 107 -24.28 -10.10 3.77
CA LYS A 107 -24.74 -11.27 4.51
C LYS A 107 -23.90 -12.50 4.16
N VAL A 108 -23.48 -13.27 5.17
CA VAL A 108 -22.75 -14.53 4.98
C VAL A 108 -23.20 -15.56 6.01
N GLY A 109 -24.02 -16.51 5.55
CA GLY A 109 -24.76 -17.41 6.44
C GLY A 109 -25.61 -16.61 7.42
N ASP A 110 -25.45 -16.89 8.71
CA ASP A 110 -26.13 -16.21 9.81
C ASP A 110 -25.36 -15.00 10.37
N ALA A 111 -24.24 -14.63 9.75
CA ALA A 111 -23.42 -13.49 10.14
C ALA A 111 -23.52 -12.33 9.14
N VAL A 112 -23.13 -11.15 9.59
CA VAL A 112 -22.92 -9.97 8.74
C VAL A 112 -21.42 -9.71 8.65
N GLY A 113 -20.87 -9.85 7.45
CA GLY A 113 -19.49 -9.48 7.13
C GLY A 113 -19.39 -8.02 6.71
N ARG A 114 -18.20 -7.43 6.84
CA ARG A 114 -17.93 -6.02 6.52
C ARG A 114 -16.60 -5.85 5.80
N ASN A 115 -16.64 -5.57 4.50
CA ASN A 115 -15.44 -5.11 3.81
C ASN A 115 -15.18 -3.65 4.19
N ILE A 116 -13.90 -3.28 4.36
CA ILE A 116 -13.48 -1.90 4.62
C ILE A 116 -12.71 -1.39 3.41
N LEU A 117 -13.20 -0.34 2.77
CA LEU A 117 -12.68 0.18 1.50
C LEU A 117 -12.14 1.59 1.70
N GLY A 118 -10.93 1.86 1.19
CA GLY A 118 -10.33 3.18 1.15
C GLY A 118 -9.81 3.52 -0.24
N PHE A 119 -10.02 4.76 -0.68
CA PHE A 119 -9.69 5.22 -2.03
C PHE A 119 -8.54 6.22 -2.02
N LEU A 120 -7.55 6.00 -2.90
CA LEU A 120 -6.52 6.99 -3.20
C LEU A 120 -6.65 7.43 -4.66
N PRO A 121 -7.03 8.70 -4.93
CA PRO A 121 -7.10 9.21 -6.29
C PRO A 121 -5.72 9.29 -6.93
N GLY A 122 -5.63 8.83 -8.18
CA GLY A 122 -4.52 9.07 -9.08
C GLY A 122 -4.54 10.47 -9.68
N LYS A 123 -3.57 10.76 -10.54
CA LYS A 123 -3.51 11.99 -11.33
C LYS A 123 -4.58 11.93 -12.42
N ARG A 124 -5.59 12.79 -12.32
CA ARG A 124 -6.70 12.84 -13.28
C ARG A 124 -6.25 13.24 -14.68
N GLU A 125 -6.45 12.34 -15.63
CA GLU A 125 -6.52 12.63 -17.06
C GLU A 125 -7.83 11.99 -17.57
N ALA A 126 -8.81 12.84 -17.91
CA ALA A 126 -10.24 12.52 -18.04
C ALA A 126 -10.62 11.39 -19.05
N SER A 127 -9.66 10.82 -19.79
CA SER A 127 -9.91 9.78 -20.80
C SER A 127 -9.34 8.39 -20.46
N LYS A 128 -8.67 8.20 -19.31
CA LYS A 128 -7.95 6.93 -18.97
C LYS A 128 -7.89 6.60 -17.47
N GLU A 129 -8.95 6.84 -16.72
CA GLU A 129 -8.97 6.49 -15.29
C GLU A 129 -9.10 4.98 -15.07
N MET A 130 -7.97 4.38 -14.68
CA MET A 130 -7.82 2.97 -14.36
C MET A 130 -7.60 2.78 -12.85
N TYR A 131 -8.03 1.64 -12.34
CA TYR A 131 -7.99 1.30 -10.93
C TYR A 131 -7.07 0.11 -10.68
N VAL A 132 -6.35 0.15 -9.56
CA VAL A 132 -5.66 -1.00 -8.98
C VAL A 132 -6.28 -1.26 -7.61
N ILE A 133 -6.78 -2.48 -7.40
CA ILE A 133 -7.30 -2.93 -6.11
C ILE A 133 -6.17 -3.60 -5.34
N ILE A 134 -5.96 -3.23 -4.08
CA ILE A 134 -5.04 -3.89 -3.16
C ILE A 134 -5.86 -4.43 -1.99
N ALA A 135 -5.84 -5.75 -1.80
CA ALA A 135 -6.71 -6.44 -0.86
C ALA A 135 -5.91 -7.31 0.13
N ALA A 136 -6.40 -7.36 1.37
CA ALA A 136 -5.95 -8.29 2.39
C ALA A 136 -7.11 -8.63 3.34
N HIS A 137 -7.34 -9.91 3.62
CA HIS A 137 -8.43 -10.28 4.51
C HIS A 137 -8.07 -10.06 5.98
N TYR A 138 -8.99 -9.49 6.76
CA TYR A 138 -8.79 -9.21 8.18
C TYR A 138 -9.56 -10.13 9.12
N ASP A 139 -10.44 -10.99 8.62
CA ASP A 139 -11.02 -12.04 9.44
C ASP A 139 -9.99 -13.13 9.76
N SER A 140 -10.25 -13.85 10.85
CA SER A 140 -9.59 -15.12 11.13
C SER A 140 -10.60 -16.12 11.68
N HIS A 141 -10.15 -17.32 12.06
CA HIS A 141 -11.02 -18.43 12.45
C HIS A 141 -11.79 -18.19 13.76
N GLY A 142 -11.33 -17.28 14.61
CA GLY A 142 -11.92 -17.04 15.92
C GLY A 142 -11.53 -18.10 16.96
N ILE A 143 -12.53 -18.60 17.69
CA ILE A 143 -12.36 -19.66 18.68
C ILE A 143 -13.08 -20.92 18.16
N ILE A 144 -12.34 -22.00 18.00
CA ILE A 144 -12.86 -23.31 17.58
C ILE A 144 -12.54 -24.31 18.68
N ASP A 145 -13.57 -25.00 19.19
CA ASP A 145 -13.45 -26.00 20.27
C ASP A 145 -12.67 -25.49 21.50
N GLY A 146 -12.90 -24.21 21.86
CA GLY A 146 -12.24 -23.55 22.99
C GLY A 146 -10.82 -23.03 22.69
N ASN A 147 -10.26 -23.33 21.53
CA ASN A 147 -8.94 -22.89 21.12
C ASN A 147 -8.99 -21.59 20.32
N LEU A 148 -8.17 -20.62 20.69
CA LEU A 148 -8.03 -19.35 19.98
C LEU A 148 -7.10 -19.48 18.78
N TYR A 149 -7.56 -19.02 17.62
CA TYR A 149 -6.78 -18.90 16.39
C TYR A 149 -6.46 -17.43 16.14
N PRO A 150 -5.21 -16.97 16.40
CA PRO A 150 -4.89 -15.55 16.32
C PRO A 150 -4.79 -15.04 14.88
N GLY A 151 -4.24 -15.85 13.97
CA GLY A 151 -4.09 -15.50 12.56
C GLY A 151 -3.03 -14.42 12.32
N ALA A 152 -1.85 -14.58 12.93
CA ALA A 152 -0.75 -13.62 12.78
C ALA A 152 -0.26 -13.53 11.34
N ASP A 153 0.06 -14.65 10.71
CA ASP A 153 0.43 -14.67 9.29
C ASP A 153 -0.76 -14.86 8.36
N ASN A 154 -1.81 -15.58 8.79
CA ASN A 154 -3.09 -15.69 8.05
C ASN A 154 -4.22 -14.97 8.82
N ASN A 155 -4.42 -13.66 8.66
CA ASN A 155 -3.68 -12.77 7.75
C ASN A 155 -3.42 -11.37 8.31
N ALA A 156 -3.06 -11.27 9.60
CA ALA A 156 -2.67 -9.97 10.18
C ALA A 156 -1.43 -9.37 9.47
N SER A 157 -0.46 -10.19 9.06
CA SER A 157 0.72 -9.73 8.30
C SER A 157 0.35 -9.08 6.96
N GLY A 158 -0.61 -9.66 6.22
CA GLY A 158 -1.14 -9.08 4.97
C GLY A 158 -1.89 -7.77 5.20
N VAL A 159 -2.71 -7.67 6.24
CA VAL A 159 -3.40 -6.42 6.61
C VAL A 159 -2.39 -5.31 6.96
N VAL A 160 -1.38 -5.63 7.78
CA VAL A 160 -0.33 -4.67 8.13
C VAL A 160 0.49 -4.27 6.90
N ALA A 161 0.77 -5.19 5.98
CA ALA A 161 1.41 -4.87 4.71
C ALA A 161 0.58 -3.89 3.86
N MET A 162 -0.72 -4.14 3.72
CA MET A 162 -1.64 -3.26 2.98
C MET A 162 -1.69 -1.85 3.59
N LEU A 163 -1.84 -1.74 4.91
CA LEU A 163 -1.87 -0.46 5.61
C LEU A 163 -0.55 0.30 5.47
N SER A 164 0.57 -0.42 5.55
CA SER A 164 1.91 0.14 5.36
C SER A 164 2.10 0.69 3.96
N VAL A 165 1.62 -0.03 2.94
CA VAL A 165 1.63 0.45 1.55
C VAL A 165 0.78 1.72 1.40
N ALA A 166 -0.38 1.80 2.06
CA ALA A 166 -1.20 3.02 2.05
C ALA A 166 -0.45 4.22 2.68
N ASP A 167 0.20 4.02 3.84
CA ASP A 167 1.01 5.05 4.50
C ASP A 167 2.21 5.49 3.62
N MET A 168 2.83 4.56 2.90
CA MET A 168 3.90 4.86 1.93
C MET A 168 3.40 5.73 0.79
N PHE A 169 2.28 5.38 0.16
CA PHE A 169 1.69 6.20 -0.90
C PHE A 169 1.29 7.59 -0.40
N ARG A 170 0.76 7.68 0.83
CA ARG A 170 0.49 8.95 1.50
C ARG A 170 1.77 9.79 1.63
N LYS A 171 2.83 9.20 2.15
CA LYS A 171 4.13 9.87 2.28
C LYS A 171 4.66 10.36 0.94
N MET A 172 4.55 9.56 -0.11
CA MET A 172 5.01 9.94 -1.43
C MET A 172 4.17 11.08 -2.02
N LYS A 173 2.85 11.08 -1.79
CA LYS A 173 1.96 12.19 -2.14
C LYS A 173 2.33 13.47 -1.40
N ASP A 174 2.64 13.40 -0.12
CA ASP A 174 3.09 14.56 0.68
C ASP A 174 4.42 15.13 0.17
N LEU A 175 5.26 14.29 -0.44
CA LEU A 175 6.50 14.71 -1.11
C LEU A 175 6.27 15.18 -2.56
N GLY A 176 5.02 15.27 -3.02
CA GLY A 176 4.66 15.75 -4.35
C GLY A 176 4.72 14.70 -5.46
N ARG A 177 4.84 13.40 -5.13
CA ARG A 177 4.72 12.33 -6.11
C ARG A 177 3.26 12.00 -6.39
N SER A 178 2.93 11.85 -7.66
CA SER A 178 1.59 11.44 -8.12
C SER A 178 1.70 10.19 -8.98
N TYR A 179 0.69 9.33 -8.93
CA TYR A 179 0.59 8.11 -9.71
C TYR A 179 -0.53 8.22 -10.74
N GLY A 180 -0.42 7.53 -11.88
CA GLY A 180 -1.37 7.70 -12.99
C GLY A 180 -2.71 6.99 -12.80
N LYS A 181 -2.80 6.08 -11.82
CA LYS A 181 -3.98 5.23 -11.58
C LYS A 181 -4.54 5.46 -10.18
N ASN A 182 -5.84 5.23 -10.06
CA ASN A 182 -6.54 5.20 -8.79
C ASN A 182 -6.20 3.91 -8.04
N ILE A 183 -6.10 3.97 -6.71
CA ILE A 183 -5.86 2.80 -5.87
C ILE A 183 -7.05 2.60 -4.94
N ILE A 184 -7.55 1.38 -4.86
CA ILE A 184 -8.60 0.97 -3.93
C ILE A 184 -7.99 -0.01 -2.95
N PHE A 185 -7.85 0.39 -1.69
CA PHE A 185 -7.46 -0.50 -0.60
C PHE A 185 -8.71 -1.19 -0.04
N VAL A 186 -8.68 -2.52 0.08
CA VAL A 186 -9.81 -3.31 0.54
C VAL A 186 -9.36 -4.28 1.63
N ALA A 187 -9.75 -4.02 2.87
CA ALA A 187 -9.71 -5.04 3.91
C ALA A 187 -10.97 -5.92 3.77
N THR A 188 -10.80 -7.11 3.23
CA THR A 188 -11.90 -8.08 3.05
C THR A 188 -12.23 -8.79 4.36
N ASP A 189 -13.50 -9.07 4.58
CA ASP A 189 -13.97 -9.94 5.67
C ASP A 189 -14.41 -11.29 5.09
N ALA A 190 -14.57 -12.29 5.95
CA ALA A 190 -15.16 -13.57 5.62
C ALA A 190 -14.39 -14.38 4.56
N LYS A 191 -13.06 -14.25 4.51
CA LYS A 191 -12.22 -15.14 3.69
C LYS A 191 -12.31 -16.57 4.20
N GLU A 192 -12.31 -16.76 5.52
CA GLU A 192 -12.48 -18.08 6.13
C GLU A 192 -13.90 -18.65 5.96
N LYS A 193 -14.85 -17.83 5.49
CA LYS A 193 -16.18 -18.26 5.01
C LYS A 193 -16.25 -18.29 3.49
N ASN A 194 -15.25 -18.93 2.87
CA ASN A 194 -15.16 -19.17 1.43
C ASN A 194 -15.00 -17.89 0.58
N SER A 195 -14.23 -16.91 1.05
CA SER A 195 -13.95 -15.67 0.31
C SER A 195 -15.19 -14.79 0.06
N ALA A 196 -16.15 -14.81 1.01
CA ALA A 196 -17.44 -14.14 0.83
C ALA A 196 -17.31 -12.61 0.75
N GLY A 197 -16.32 -12.00 1.39
CA GLY A 197 -16.04 -10.56 1.24
C GLY A 197 -15.56 -10.21 -0.16
N ALA A 198 -14.65 -11.00 -0.76
CA ALA A 198 -14.23 -10.78 -2.13
C ALA A 198 -15.40 -10.97 -3.13
N GLU A 199 -16.29 -11.94 -2.90
CA GLU A 199 -17.51 -12.11 -3.72
C GLU A 199 -18.45 -10.90 -3.58
N ALA A 200 -18.67 -10.40 -2.36
CA ALA A 200 -19.49 -9.21 -2.14
C ALA A 200 -18.90 -7.96 -2.83
N LEU A 201 -17.57 -7.81 -2.86
CA LEU A 201 -16.93 -6.74 -3.62
C LEU A 201 -17.17 -6.89 -5.12
N MET A 202 -17.02 -8.11 -5.66
CA MET A 202 -17.30 -8.38 -7.07
C MET A 202 -18.77 -8.14 -7.41
N ASP A 203 -19.70 -8.46 -6.51
CA ASP A 203 -21.11 -8.12 -6.65
C ASP A 203 -21.33 -6.61 -6.73
N ASP A 204 -20.66 -5.83 -5.90
CA ASP A 204 -20.76 -4.37 -5.96
C ASP A 204 -20.23 -3.81 -7.28
N ILE A 205 -19.13 -4.37 -7.81
CA ILE A 205 -18.57 -4.00 -9.11
C ILE A 205 -19.53 -4.37 -10.25
N ARG A 206 -19.98 -5.64 -10.32
CA ARG A 206 -20.85 -6.14 -11.41
C ARG A 206 -22.19 -5.41 -11.49
N ASN A 207 -22.73 -5.00 -10.34
CA ASN A 207 -24.00 -4.31 -10.27
C ASN A 207 -23.87 -2.78 -10.28
N GLY A 208 -22.67 -2.25 -10.52
CA GLY A 208 -22.43 -0.80 -10.62
C GLY A 208 -22.66 -0.03 -9.32
N ARG A 209 -22.52 -0.70 -8.16
CA ARG A 209 -22.65 -0.10 -6.84
C ARG A 209 -21.33 0.49 -6.33
N LEU A 210 -20.20 0.07 -6.88
CA LEU A 210 -18.91 0.68 -6.60
C LEU A 210 -18.72 1.94 -7.46
N LYS A 211 -18.74 3.11 -6.82
CA LYS A 211 -18.61 4.42 -7.48
C LYS A 211 -17.34 5.13 -7.05
N ASP A 212 -16.69 5.85 -7.96
CA ASP A 212 -15.50 6.65 -7.66
C ASP A 212 -15.87 7.77 -6.66
N PRO A 213 -15.17 7.89 -5.52
CA PRO A 213 -15.49 8.92 -4.52
C PRO A 213 -15.29 10.37 -4.96
N VAL A 214 -14.65 10.64 -6.09
CA VAL A 214 -14.28 11.98 -6.55
C VAL A 214 -15.22 12.51 -7.63
N ASP A 215 -15.69 11.69 -8.57
CA ASP A 215 -16.69 12.09 -9.58
C ASP A 215 -18.04 11.35 -9.47
N GLY A 216 -18.12 10.26 -8.71
CA GLY A 216 -19.34 9.47 -8.56
C GLY A 216 -19.63 8.54 -9.72
N GLU A 217 -18.73 8.42 -10.71
CA GLU A 217 -18.89 7.50 -11.83
C GLU A 217 -18.76 6.05 -11.39
N THR A 218 -19.47 5.16 -12.07
CA THR A 218 -19.39 3.72 -11.80
C THR A 218 -18.01 3.17 -12.16
N ILE A 219 -17.42 2.41 -11.25
CA ILE A 219 -16.17 1.67 -11.48
C ILE A 219 -16.53 0.31 -12.07
N THR A 220 -16.45 0.21 -13.40
CA THR A 220 -16.71 -1.01 -14.15
C THR A 220 -15.46 -1.91 -14.22
N MET A 221 -15.66 -3.20 -14.48
CA MET A 221 -14.57 -4.19 -14.51
C MET A 221 -13.47 -3.85 -15.52
N ASP A 222 -13.82 -3.31 -16.68
CA ASP A 222 -12.87 -2.92 -17.73
C ASP A 222 -11.93 -1.77 -17.32
N ARG A 223 -12.31 -1.02 -16.27
CA ARG A 223 -11.45 0.01 -15.67
C ARG A 223 -10.53 -0.55 -14.59
N ILE A 224 -10.69 -1.80 -14.16
CA ILE A 224 -9.82 -2.44 -13.15
C ILE A 224 -8.62 -3.08 -13.86
N ARG A 225 -7.46 -2.42 -13.75
CA ARG A 225 -6.23 -2.85 -14.42
C ARG A 225 -5.57 -4.05 -13.75
N ALA A 226 -5.65 -4.10 -12.42
CA ALA A 226 -5.09 -5.17 -11.61
C ALA A 226 -5.79 -5.26 -10.24
N THR A 227 -5.92 -6.48 -9.74
CA THR A 227 -6.16 -6.79 -8.32
C THR A 227 -4.87 -7.36 -7.72
N VAL A 228 -4.54 -6.95 -6.50
CA VAL A 228 -3.34 -7.35 -5.78
C VAL A 228 -3.77 -7.89 -4.43
N VAL A 229 -3.56 -9.17 -4.18
CA VAL A 229 -3.91 -9.82 -2.90
C VAL A 229 -2.64 -10.03 -2.08
N LEU A 230 -2.67 -9.57 -0.83
CA LEU A 230 -1.59 -9.72 0.14
C LEU A 230 -2.01 -10.76 1.18
N ASP A 231 -1.39 -11.94 1.13
CA ASP A 231 -1.80 -13.07 1.97
C ASP A 231 -0.59 -13.88 2.44
N ILE A 232 -0.42 -14.02 3.77
CA ILE A 232 0.70 -14.74 4.40
C ILE A 232 2.04 -14.12 3.97
N LEU A 233 2.49 -13.06 4.64
CA LEU A 233 3.67 -12.29 4.24
C LEU A 233 4.79 -12.24 5.29
N GLY A 234 4.59 -12.78 6.48
CA GLY A 234 5.48 -12.63 7.63
C GLY A 234 6.40 -13.81 7.88
N SER A 235 6.01 -15.03 7.51
CA SER A 235 6.80 -16.23 7.81
C SER A 235 8.02 -16.40 6.89
N THR A 236 9.06 -17.04 7.43
CA THR A 236 10.26 -17.45 6.68
C THR A 236 10.50 -18.96 6.74
N LEU A 237 9.49 -19.74 7.14
CA LEU A 237 9.65 -21.17 7.43
C LEU A 237 9.77 -22.04 6.18
N GLU A 238 9.24 -21.59 5.04
CA GLU A 238 9.22 -22.36 3.80
C GLU A 238 9.91 -21.58 2.65
N PRO A 239 11.23 -21.33 2.74
CA PRO A 239 11.95 -20.56 1.75
C PRO A 239 12.05 -21.29 0.40
N ILE A 240 12.10 -20.52 -0.69
CA ILE A 240 12.29 -21.05 -2.06
C ILE A 240 13.64 -21.77 -2.15
N HIS A 241 14.70 -21.10 -1.70
CA HIS A 241 16.03 -21.69 -1.55
C HIS A 241 16.37 -21.77 -0.06
N LYS A 242 16.83 -22.95 0.41
CA LYS A 242 17.03 -23.26 1.84
C LYS A 242 17.85 -22.21 2.61
N ASP A 243 18.81 -21.57 1.96
CA ASP A 243 19.71 -20.60 2.58
C ASP A 243 19.23 -19.13 2.47
N ARG A 244 18.06 -18.89 1.89
CA ARG A 244 17.48 -17.55 1.63
C ARG A 244 16.15 -17.37 2.33
N LYS A 245 16.20 -16.88 3.58
CA LYS A 245 15.00 -16.54 4.37
C LYS A 245 14.26 -15.29 3.84
N ASP A 246 14.98 -14.44 3.13
CA ASP A 246 14.50 -13.18 2.56
C ASP A 246 13.91 -13.41 1.16
N PHE A 247 12.78 -14.13 1.12
CA PHE A 247 12.12 -14.51 -0.13
C PHE A 247 10.72 -13.93 -0.27
N LEU A 248 10.20 -13.84 -1.50
CA LEU A 248 8.82 -13.41 -1.79
C LEU A 248 8.28 -14.15 -3.02
N ILE A 249 7.09 -14.71 -2.92
CA ILE A 249 6.39 -15.35 -4.03
C ILE A 249 5.32 -14.39 -4.55
N MET A 250 5.30 -14.17 -5.88
CA MET A 250 4.22 -13.45 -6.56
C MET A 250 3.59 -14.35 -7.62
N LEU A 251 2.31 -14.68 -7.47
CA LEU A 251 1.57 -15.46 -8.45
C LEU A 251 0.62 -14.56 -9.23
N SER A 252 0.74 -14.56 -10.56
CA SER A 252 0.03 -13.60 -11.41
C SER A 252 -0.29 -14.13 -12.80
N ASP A 253 -0.23 -15.45 -12.99
CA ASP A 253 -0.37 -16.10 -14.31
C ASP A 253 0.54 -15.46 -15.38
N GLY A 254 1.79 -15.19 -15.00
CA GLY A 254 2.81 -14.57 -15.86
C GLY A 254 2.72 -13.06 -16.02
N GLN A 255 1.61 -12.42 -15.61
CA GLN A 255 1.44 -10.96 -15.69
C GLN A 255 2.39 -10.24 -14.71
N TYR A 256 2.91 -9.08 -15.09
CA TYR A 256 3.73 -8.21 -14.21
C TYR A 256 5.00 -8.83 -13.62
N THR A 257 5.44 -9.99 -14.13
CA THR A 257 6.65 -10.70 -13.66
C THR A 257 7.92 -9.89 -13.94
N PHE A 258 7.99 -9.27 -15.11
CA PHE A 258 9.08 -8.36 -15.48
C PHE A 258 9.15 -7.13 -14.56
N ASP A 259 8.00 -6.57 -14.18
CA ASP A 259 7.92 -5.44 -13.26
C ASP A 259 8.47 -5.82 -11.87
N LEU A 260 8.21 -7.05 -11.41
CA LEU A 260 8.73 -7.56 -10.15
C LEU A 260 10.25 -7.68 -10.17
N THR A 261 10.81 -8.28 -11.22
CA THR A 261 12.27 -8.37 -11.39
C THR A 261 12.92 -7.00 -11.37
N ARG A 262 12.38 -6.04 -12.13
CA ARG A 262 12.91 -4.67 -12.16
C ARG A 262 12.79 -3.94 -10.82
N ALA A 263 11.69 -4.16 -10.10
CA ALA A 263 11.51 -3.58 -8.77
C ALA A 263 12.55 -4.14 -7.77
N ASN A 264 12.84 -5.43 -7.85
CA ASN A 264 13.80 -6.10 -6.98
C ASN A 264 15.27 -5.70 -7.25
N GLU A 265 15.62 -5.45 -8.52
CA GLU A 265 16.93 -4.96 -8.95
C GLU A 265 17.16 -3.48 -8.60
N GLY A 266 16.13 -2.64 -8.78
CA GLY A 266 16.28 -1.18 -8.83
C GLY A 266 16.56 -0.46 -7.51
N GLN A 267 16.54 -1.15 -6.36
CA GLN A 267 16.78 -0.56 -5.02
C GLN A 267 17.70 -1.41 -4.14
N GLY A 268 18.36 -2.43 -4.70
CA GLY A 268 19.26 -3.30 -3.95
C GLY A 268 18.57 -4.12 -2.85
N MET A 269 17.27 -4.40 -3.00
CA MET A 269 16.54 -5.27 -2.07
C MET A 269 17.03 -6.71 -2.17
N GLY A 270 17.18 -7.20 -3.41
CA GLY A 270 17.80 -8.49 -3.69
C GLY A 270 17.09 -9.68 -3.06
N LEU A 271 15.78 -9.56 -2.77
CA LEU A 271 14.98 -10.66 -2.23
C LEU A 271 15.01 -11.85 -3.18
N ASP A 272 14.97 -13.05 -2.63
CA ASP A 272 14.80 -14.28 -3.39
C ASP A 272 13.35 -14.35 -3.90
N ILE A 273 13.11 -13.89 -5.13
CA ILE A 273 11.76 -13.82 -5.69
C ILE A 273 11.42 -15.08 -6.49
N SER A 274 10.19 -15.55 -6.40
CA SER A 274 9.64 -16.56 -7.31
C SER A 274 8.28 -16.13 -7.88
N THR A 275 8.04 -16.52 -9.13
CA THR A 275 6.77 -16.32 -9.83
C THR A 275 5.92 -17.58 -9.91
N ASN A 276 6.36 -18.62 -9.21
CA ASN A 276 5.68 -19.90 -9.08
C ASN A 276 5.83 -20.43 -7.65
N TYR A 277 5.04 -21.42 -7.33
CA TYR A 277 5.03 -22.06 -6.03
C TYR A 277 5.92 -23.31 -6.06
N TYR A 278 7.14 -23.18 -5.51
CA TYR A 278 8.16 -24.24 -5.38
C TYR A 278 8.41 -25.07 -6.66
N GLY A 279 8.41 -24.41 -7.83
CA GLY A 279 8.63 -25.07 -9.13
C GLY A 279 7.45 -25.88 -9.66
N SER A 280 6.33 -25.95 -8.94
CA SER A 280 5.16 -26.74 -9.30
C SER A 280 4.12 -25.90 -10.03
N LYS A 281 3.97 -26.13 -11.35
CA LYS A 281 2.94 -25.45 -12.16
C LYS A 281 1.52 -25.74 -11.65
N SER A 282 1.21 -27.01 -11.39
CA SER A 282 -0.13 -27.40 -10.93
C SER A 282 -0.48 -26.80 -9.56
N PHE A 283 0.48 -26.78 -8.64
CA PHE A 283 0.25 -26.15 -7.34
C PHE A 283 0.14 -24.63 -7.44
N THR A 284 0.93 -24.00 -8.33
CA THR A 284 0.84 -22.57 -8.64
C THR A 284 -0.55 -22.20 -9.15
N GLU A 285 -1.03 -22.90 -10.18
CA GLU A 285 -2.37 -22.68 -10.76
C GLU A 285 -3.47 -22.93 -9.72
N MET A 286 -3.34 -23.99 -8.94
CA MET A 286 -4.29 -24.32 -7.88
C MET A 286 -4.35 -23.21 -6.82
N PHE A 287 -3.21 -22.79 -6.26
CA PHE A 287 -3.17 -21.76 -5.22
C PHE A 287 -3.66 -20.40 -5.73
N HIS A 288 -3.28 -20.03 -6.96
CA HIS A 288 -3.66 -18.76 -7.57
C HIS A 288 -5.15 -18.69 -7.95
N SER A 289 -5.73 -19.78 -8.45
CA SER A 289 -7.09 -19.74 -9.03
C SER A 289 -8.18 -20.43 -8.19
N ARG A 290 -7.83 -21.13 -7.11
CA ARG A 290 -8.79 -21.93 -6.32
C ARG A 290 -8.82 -21.62 -4.82
N PHE A 291 -7.81 -20.92 -4.28
CA PHE A 291 -7.71 -20.61 -2.85
C PHE A 291 -7.79 -19.10 -2.59
N GLY A 292 -8.10 -18.72 -1.34
CA GLY A 292 -8.11 -17.34 -0.88
C GLY A 292 -9.07 -16.40 -1.63
N ASP A 293 -8.88 -15.10 -1.43
CA ASP A 293 -9.70 -14.07 -2.12
C ASP A 293 -9.35 -13.95 -3.60
N GLN A 294 -8.11 -14.24 -3.98
CA GLN A 294 -7.63 -14.20 -5.36
C GLN A 294 -8.49 -15.04 -6.31
N LYS A 295 -9.02 -16.18 -5.84
CA LYS A 295 -9.84 -17.07 -6.67
C LYS A 295 -11.06 -16.33 -7.22
N ILE A 296 -11.64 -15.43 -6.44
CA ILE A 296 -12.86 -14.70 -6.81
C ILE A 296 -12.54 -13.73 -7.94
N PHE A 297 -11.45 -12.97 -7.81
CA PHE A 297 -11.00 -12.03 -8.84
C PHE A 297 -10.62 -12.75 -10.14
N VAL A 298 -9.82 -13.83 -10.03
CA VAL A 298 -9.38 -14.61 -11.19
C VAL A 298 -10.56 -15.26 -11.92
N GLN A 299 -11.49 -15.88 -11.20
CA GLN A 299 -12.65 -16.56 -11.81
C GLN A 299 -13.63 -15.59 -12.47
N ASN A 300 -13.66 -14.33 -12.03
CA ASN A 300 -14.41 -13.25 -12.68
C ASN A 300 -13.59 -12.53 -13.78
N GLY A 301 -12.42 -13.04 -14.16
CA GLY A 301 -11.63 -12.54 -15.29
C GLY A 301 -10.81 -11.28 -15.01
N LEU A 302 -10.64 -10.89 -13.74
CA LEU A 302 -9.72 -9.80 -13.37
C LEU A 302 -8.28 -10.31 -13.33
N VAL A 303 -7.34 -9.45 -13.76
CA VAL A 303 -5.91 -9.73 -13.64
C VAL A 303 -5.52 -9.63 -12.16
N CYS A 304 -5.16 -10.76 -11.55
CA CYS A 304 -4.85 -10.81 -10.12
C CYS A 304 -3.39 -11.22 -9.86
N ALA A 305 -2.64 -10.40 -9.14
CA ALA A 305 -1.34 -10.75 -8.56
C ALA A 305 -1.52 -11.08 -7.07
N VAL A 306 -0.90 -12.15 -6.59
CA VAL A 306 -0.95 -12.57 -5.18
C VAL A 306 0.46 -12.58 -4.64
N PHE A 307 0.72 -11.81 -3.59
CA PHE A 307 1.98 -11.83 -2.86
C PHE A 307 1.85 -12.69 -1.61
N THR A 308 2.77 -13.63 -1.45
CA THR A 308 2.79 -14.56 -0.32
C THR A 308 4.21 -15.03 0.00
N SER A 309 4.43 -15.52 1.22
CA SER A 309 5.57 -16.31 1.64
C SER A 309 5.27 -17.81 1.70
N GLY A 310 4.09 -18.22 1.23
CA GLY A 310 3.65 -19.60 1.19
C GLY A 310 3.03 -20.09 2.50
N ILE A 311 2.13 -21.06 2.38
CA ILE A 311 1.54 -21.84 3.47
C ILE A 311 2.65 -22.58 4.22
N THR A 312 2.62 -22.52 5.54
CA THR A 312 3.54 -23.22 6.44
C THR A 312 2.79 -24.18 7.34
N MET A 313 3.52 -24.96 8.15
CA MET A 313 2.89 -25.81 9.17
C MET A 313 2.08 -25.04 10.22
N LEU A 314 2.27 -23.72 10.33
CA LEU A 314 1.57 -22.84 11.28
C LEU A 314 0.28 -22.26 10.69
N THR A 315 0.12 -22.24 9.37
CA THR A 315 -1.05 -21.65 8.72
C THR A 315 -2.34 -22.31 9.22
N ASN A 316 -3.31 -21.50 9.61
CA ASN A 316 -4.58 -21.94 10.21
C ASN A 316 -4.39 -22.78 11.50
N LYS A 317 -3.37 -22.48 12.31
CA LYS A 317 -3.13 -23.12 13.62
C LYS A 317 -3.15 -22.10 14.75
N VAL A 318 -3.39 -22.59 15.96
CA VAL A 318 -3.31 -21.81 17.21
C VAL A 318 -1.91 -21.23 17.46
N THR A 319 -0.89 -21.84 16.86
CA THR A 319 0.51 -21.42 16.92
C THR A 319 0.85 -20.32 15.92
N ASP A 320 -0.07 -19.90 15.05
CA ASP A 320 0.09 -18.74 14.16
C ASP A 320 0.01 -17.43 14.96
N THR A 321 1.10 -17.14 15.67
CA THR A 321 1.24 -16.03 16.64
C THR A 321 2.26 -15.01 16.16
N ALA A 322 2.17 -13.79 16.68
CA ALA A 322 3.04 -12.69 16.29
C ALA A 322 4.55 -12.99 16.47
N ASP A 323 4.91 -13.85 17.41
CA ASP A 323 6.31 -14.24 17.68
C ASP A 323 6.91 -15.14 16.60
N THR A 324 6.09 -15.72 15.72
CA THR A 324 6.55 -16.65 14.68
C THR A 324 6.99 -15.96 13.39
N LEU A 325 6.84 -14.64 13.29
CA LEU A 325 7.10 -13.86 12.08
C LEU A 325 8.48 -13.21 12.10
N ASP A 326 9.06 -13.01 10.92
CA ASP A 326 10.28 -12.22 10.74
C ASP A 326 9.91 -10.82 10.24
N TYR A 327 9.93 -9.85 11.14
CA TYR A 327 9.50 -8.48 10.84
C TYR A 327 10.47 -7.70 9.95
N GLU A 328 11.76 -8.03 9.97
CA GLU A 328 12.72 -7.41 9.04
C GLU A 328 12.50 -7.92 7.62
N VAL A 329 12.24 -9.21 7.46
CA VAL A 329 11.87 -9.78 6.16
C VAL A 329 10.52 -9.24 5.69
N LEU A 330 9.51 -9.18 6.56
CA LEU A 330 8.21 -8.57 6.26
C LEU A 330 8.38 -7.11 5.80
N ARG A 331 9.20 -6.31 6.49
CA ARG A 331 9.51 -4.93 6.12
C ARG A 331 10.09 -4.84 4.71
N LYS A 332 11.06 -5.71 4.37
CA LYS A 332 11.64 -5.78 3.02
C LYS A 332 10.60 -6.20 1.96
N ARG A 333 9.74 -7.17 2.27
CA ARG A 333 8.65 -7.62 1.37
C ARG A 333 7.67 -6.49 1.08
N ILE A 334 7.21 -5.77 2.10
CA ILE A 334 6.33 -4.60 1.96
C ILE A 334 6.98 -3.56 1.06
N PHE A 335 8.27 -3.29 1.27
CA PHE A 335 8.99 -2.31 0.47
C PHE A 335 9.12 -2.73 -1.01
N LEU A 336 9.36 -4.01 -1.27
CA LEU A 336 9.37 -4.54 -2.64
C LEU A 336 7.99 -4.45 -3.29
N ILE A 337 6.93 -4.82 -2.58
CA ILE A 337 5.55 -4.74 -3.06
C ILE A 337 5.20 -3.29 -3.40
N PHE A 338 5.54 -2.34 -2.53
CA PHE A 338 5.36 -0.91 -2.80
C PHE A 338 6.06 -0.49 -4.10
N HIS A 339 7.32 -0.86 -4.28
CA HIS A 339 8.08 -0.53 -5.47
C HIS A 339 7.56 -1.17 -6.75
N TRP A 340 7.07 -2.41 -6.66
CA TRP A 340 6.40 -3.08 -7.75
C TRP A 340 5.10 -2.37 -8.12
N LEU A 341 4.30 -1.95 -7.13
CA LEU A 341 3.10 -1.15 -7.36
C LEU A 341 3.43 0.15 -8.10
N GLU A 342 4.51 0.85 -7.73
CA GLU A 342 4.94 2.06 -8.44
C GLU A 342 5.24 1.83 -9.93
N LYS A 343 5.54 0.60 -10.37
CA LYS A 343 5.78 0.29 -11.79
C LYS A 343 4.49 0.12 -12.57
N ILE A 344 3.45 -0.39 -11.93
CA ILE A 344 2.18 -0.69 -12.59
C ILE A 344 1.14 0.43 -12.47
N LEU A 345 1.38 1.42 -11.60
CA LEU A 345 0.57 2.63 -11.42
C LEU A 345 1.04 3.76 -12.34
#